data_AF-A0A932IK30-F1
#
_entry.id   AF-A0A932IK30-F1
#
_cell.length_a   1.000
_cell.length_b   1.000
_cell.length_c   1.000
_cell.angle_alpha   90.00
_cell.angle_beta   90.00
_cell.angle_gamma   90.00
#
_symmetry.space_group_name_H-M   'P 1'
#
loop_
_entity.id
_entity.type
_entity.pdbx_description
1 polymer ?
#
loop_
_entity_poly.entity_id
_entity_poly.type
_entity_poly.pdbx_seq_one_letter_code
_entity_poly.pdbx_strand_id
1 'polypeptide(L)'
;MALGQKPEIKPVIGKPLSAAADDKRQIVGTHLRNADKFIKEGRLDEAKAEIQKIHDIDPNNAYAFAFLERIHDLEKQKKGDTALPSQPTTAVPKSSETIQKLVVSEQPKAVNVEALKVEIEKKLEEEYRERFTREIQKAEQGLLEELAREEEKHAEERTQLLEQIQKDKSAFQSKLEQQFQQKLQDEVHKAEVKYREQFEIEKERSERDIRNQVETHYQLSLKELEAMMEEERKNLEQKEKQTIEAMKKQFEADTSRRLTTEIENVRKSSKTQQDQMRSSLEENLKVQFKKEMEAQVAQERVEIENKFRTMQ
;
A
#
# COMPACT_ATOMS: atom_id res chain seq x y z
N MET A 1 -32.79 -16.60 -5.88
CA MET A 1 -31.69 -16.43 -6.84
C MET A 1 -31.50 -14.93 -7.07
N ALA A 2 -30.67 -14.29 -6.23
CA ALA A 2 -30.35 -12.87 -6.37
C ALA A 2 -28.95 -12.77 -6.95
N LEU A 3 -28.84 -12.12 -8.10
CA LEU A 3 -27.61 -11.92 -8.86
C LEU A 3 -26.62 -11.10 -8.03
N GLY A 4 -25.40 -11.62 -7.91
CA GLY A 4 -24.31 -11.02 -7.16
C GLY A 4 -23.92 -9.64 -7.69
N GLN A 5 -24.01 -8.64 -6.82
CA GLN A 5 -23.36 -7.35 -7.00
C GLN A 5 -21.85 -7.56 -6.90
N LYS A 6 -21.13 -7.25 -7.99
CA LYS A 6 -19.67 -7.14 -7.98
C LYS A 6 -19.28 -6.04 -6.97
N PRO A 7 -18.32 -6.30 -6.07
CA PRO A 7 -17.83 -5.26 -5.18
C PRO A 7 -17.17 -4.16 -6.02
N GLU A 8 -17.72 -2.95 -5.95
CA GLU A 8 -17.07 -1.74 -6.43
C GLU A 8 -15.77 -1.55 -5.62
N ILE A 9 -14.64 -1.87 -6.25
CA ILE A 9 -13.32 -1.51 -5.73
C ILE A 9 -13.21 0.00 -5.89
N LYS A 10 -13.59 0.74 -4.85
CA LYS A 10 -13.33 2.18 -4.79
C LYS A 10 -11.81 2.37 -4.92
N PRO A 11 -11.32 3.14 -5.90
CA PRO A 11 -9.89 3.40 -6.01
C PRO A 11 -9.45 4.02 -4.68
N VAL A 12 -8.44 3.43 -4.06
CA VAL A 12 -7.80 3.98 -2.88
C VAL A 12 -7.15 5.28 -3.33
N ILE A 13 -7.91 6.38 -3.21
CA ILE A 13 -7.43 7.73 -3.42
C ILE A 13 -6.46 7.96 -2.25
N GLY A 14 -5.20 7.61 -2.47
CA GLY A 14 -4.12 7.94 -1.57
C GLY A 14 -4.21 9.42 -1.25
N LYS A 15 -4.08 9.76 0.04
CA LYS A 15 -4.07 11.15 0.51
C LYS A 15 -3.24 12.00 -0.45
N PRO A 16 -3.76 13.13 -0.96
CA PRO A 16 -3.01 13.99 -1.86
C PRO A 16 -1.69 14.32 -1.16
N LEU A 17 -0.59 13.83 -1.73
CA LEU A 17 0.74 14.23 -1.34
C LEU A 17 0.75 15.76 -1.42
N SER A 18 1.23 16.42 -0.37
CA SER A 18 1.12 17.88 -0.26
C SER A 18 1.63 18.53 -1.55
N ALA A 19 0.96 19.57 -2.06
CA ALA A 19 1.30 20.21 -3.33
C ALA A 19 2.81 20.50 -3.52
N ALA A 20 3.53 20.81 -2.43
CA ALA A 20 4.98 21.01 -2.43
C ALA A 20 5.82 19.78 -2.84
N ALA A 21 5.31 18.56 -2.63
CA ALA A 21 5.98 17.32 -3.04
C ALA A 21 5.82 17.08 -4.55
N ASP A 22 4.70 17.48 -5.14
CA ASP A 22 4.47 17.37 -6.57
C ASP A 22 5.33 18.38 -7.35
N ASP A 23 5.51 19.59 -6.82
CA ASP A 23 6.41 20.59 -7.41
C ASP A 23 7.86 20.09 -7.47
N LYS A 24 8.37 19.49 -6.39
CA LYS A 24 9.71 18.89 -6.36
C LYS A 24 9.87 17.78 -7.40
N ARG A 25 8.86 16.91 -7.54
CA ARG A 25 8.87 15.82 -8.53
C ARG A 25 8.91 16.36 -9.97
N GLN A 26 8.18 17.43 -10.26
CA GLN A 26 8.20 18.05 -11.59
C GLN A 26 9.56 18.68 -11.91
N ILE A 27 10.18 19.37 -10.95
CA ILE A 27 11.50 19.97 -11.12
C ILE A 27 12.56 18.89 -11.37
N VAL A 28 12.60 17.85 -10.53
CA VAL A 28 13.51 16.70 -10.70
C VAL A 28 13.30 16.02 -12.06
N GLY A 29 12.04 15.78 -12.45
CA GLY A 29 11.71 15.18 -13.74
C GLY A 29 12.11 16.03 -14.94
N THR A 30 12.26 17.35 -14.77
CA THR A 30 12.73 18.25 -15.83
C THR A 30 14.25 18.19 -15.97
N HIS A 31 14.97 18.23 -14.85
CA HIS A 31 16.44 18.07 -14.85
C HIS A 31 16.87 16.69 -15.38
N LEU A 32 16.14 15.61 -15.05
CA LEU A 32 16.45 14.26 -15.59
C LEU A 32 16.31 14.22 -17.12
N ARG A 33 15.28 14.87 -17.67
CA ARG A 33 15.07 14.94 -19.13
C ARG A 33 16.17 15.75 -19.82
N ASN A 34 16.62 16.84 -19.20
CA ASN A 34 17.74 17.64 -19.72
C ASN A 34 19.07 16.86 -19.67
N ALA A 35 19.34 16.16 -18.56
CA ALA A 35 20.54 15.34 -18.41
C ALA A 35 20.59 14.23 -19.48
N ASP A 36 19.50 13.51 -19.72
CA ASP A 36 19.44 12.49 -20.78
C ASP A 36 19.65 13.09 -22.18
N LYS A 37 19.11 14.30 -22.44
CA LYS A 37 19.36 15.03 -23.68
C LYS A 37 20.84 15.36 -23.86
N PHE A 38 21.51 15.89 -22.83
CA PHE A 38 22.94 16.21 -22.89
C PHE A 38 23.83 14.98 -23.05
N ILE A 39 23.48 13.85 -22.44
CA ILE A 39 24.18 12.57 -22.65
C ILE A 39 24.07 12.12 -24.11
N LYS A 40 22.88 12.22 -24.71
CA LYS A 40 22.67 11.89 -26.13
C LYS A 40 23.45 12.80 -27.08
N GLU A 41 23.63 14.08 -26.70
CA GLU A 41 24.44 15.05 -27.45
C GLU A 41 25.95 14.91 -27.18
N GLY A 42 26.39 14.04 -26.26
CA GLY A 42 27.80 13.86 -25.90
C GLY A 42 28.38 14.98 -25.02
N ARG A 43 27.54 15.88 -24.49
CA ARG A 43 27.91 17.00 -23.61
C ARG A 43 27.91 16.53 -22.14
N LEU A 44 28.88 15.69 -21.79
CA LEU A 44 28.92 14.99 -20.49
C LEU A 44 29.06 15.95 -19.28
N ASP A 45 29.79 17.04 -19.41
CA ASP A 45 29.98 18.02 -18.32
C ASP A 45 28.67 18.74 -17.94
N GLU A 46 27.85 19.07 -18.93
CA GLU A 46 26.54 19.71 -18.72
C GLU A 46 25.52 18.72 -18.16
N ALA A 47 25.59 17.45 -18.58
CA ALA A 47 24.78 16.40 -17.98
C ALA A 47 25.09 16.22 -16.48
N LYS A 48 26.38 16.27 -16.09
CA LYS A 48 26.78 16.25 -14.66
C LYS A 48 26.21 17.44 -13.89
N ALA A 49 26.25 18.64 -14.48
CA ALA A 49 25.70 19.84 -13.84
C ALA A 49 24.19 19.75 -13.60
N GLU A 50 23.42 19.20 -14.54
CA GLU A 50 21.98 18.97 -14.35
C GLU A 50 21.69 17.90 -13.28
N ILE A 51 22.52 16.86 -13.20
CA ILE A 51 22.36 15.84 -12.16
C ILE A 51 22.71 16.38 -10.77
N GLN A 52 23.70 17.28 -10.66
CA GLN A 52 24.02 17.92 -9.40
C GLN A 52 22.82 18.70 -8.85
N LYS A 53 22.07 19.42 -9.71
CA LYS A 53 20.82 20.11 -9.31
C LYS A 53 19.76 19.15 -8.77
N ILE A 54 19.68 17.94 -9.31
CA ILE A 54 18.77 16.90 -8.78
C ILE A 54 19.21 16.47 -7.39
N HIS A 55 20.52 16.27 -7.19
CA HIS A 55 21.08 15.88 -5.90
C HIS A 55 20.84 16.94 -4.82
N ASP A 56 20.88 18.23 -5.18
CA ASP A 56 20.58 19.33 -4.26
C ASP A 56 19.09 19.35 -3.82
N ILE A 57 18.17 18.83 -4.64
CA ILE A 57 16.73 18.75 -4.35
C ILE A 57 16.37 17.47 -3.60
N ASP A 58 16.89 16.34 -4.08
CA ASP A 58 16.65 15.00 -3.58
C ASP A 58 17.98 14.19 -3.59
N PRO A 59 18.73 14.22 -2.47
CA PRO A 59 20.02 13.55 -2.38
C PRO A 59 19.96 12.04 -2.57
N ASN A 60 18.79 11.42 -2.34
CA ASN A 60 18.60 9.98 -2.41
C ASN A 60 17.85 9.53 -3.68
N ASN A 61 17.92 10.33 -4.75
CA ASN A 61 17.25 10.01 -5.99
C ASN A 61 17.96 8.89 -6.77
N ALA A 62 17.34 7.70 -6.85
CA ALA A 62 17.92 6.53 -7.53
C ALA A 62 18.26 6.78 -9.01
N TYR A 63 17.49 7.62 -9.72
CA TYR A 63 17.74 7.92 -11.13
C TYR A 63 18.99 8.76 -11.32
N ALA A 64 19.26 9.71 -10.41
CA ALA A 64 20.46 10.53 -10.46
C ALA A 64 21.74 9.67 -10.38
N PHE A 65 21.76 8.66 -9.49
CA PHE A 65 22.87 7.73 -9.38
C PHE A 65 23.08 6.90 -10.66
N ALA A 66 22.02 6.37 -11.25
CA ALA A 66 22.10 5.62 -12.50
C ALA A 66 22.65 6.46 -13.66
N PHE A 67 22.27 7.74 -13.75
CA PHE A 67 22.81 8.63 -14.77
C PHE A 67 24.29 8.99 -14.52
N LEU A 68 24.75 9.15 -13.27
CA LEU A 68 26.16 9.37 -12.97
C LEU A 68 27.03 8.17 -13.37
N GLU A 69 26.57 6.95 -13.08
CA GLU A 69 27.25 5.72 -13.49
C GLU A 69 27.38 5.64 -15.02
N ARG A 70 26.27 5.88 -15.73
CA ARG A 70 26.27 5.92 -17.20
C ARG A 70 27.23 6.97 -17.77
N ILE A 71 27.28 8.17 -17.18
CA ILE A 71 28.22 9.21 -17.61
C ILE A 71 29.67 8.74 -17.38
N HIS A 72 29.98 8.14 -16.25
CA HIS A 72 31.31 7.66 -15.93
C HIS A 72 31.78 6.54 -16.89
N ASP A 73 30.88 5.65 -17.30
CA ASP A 73 31.18 4.62 -18.30
C ASP A 73 31.47 5.23 -19.68
N LEU A 74 30.71 6.25 -20.09
CA LEU A 74 30.96 6.98 -21.33
C LEU A 74 32.29 7.76 -21.29
N GLU A 75 32.66 8.33 -20.14
CA GLU A 75 33.97 8.98 -19.97
C GLU A 75 35.13 7.99 -20.08
N LYS A 76 34.97 6.78 -19.53
CA LYS A 76 35.96 5.71 -19.67
C LYS A 76 36.11 5.27 -21.12
N GLN A 77 35.01 5.10 -21.84
CA GLN A 77 35.04 4.75 -23.27
C GLN A 77 35.76 5.84 -24.08
N LYS A 78 35.44 7.12 -23.85
CA LYS A 78 36.08 8.24 -24.55
C LYS A 78 37.59 8.33 -24.27
N LYS A 79 38.04 7.95 -23.08
CA LYS A 79 39.48 7.88 -22.73
C LYS A 79 40.17 6.63 -23.28
N GLY A 80 39.46 5.52 -23.41
CA GLY A 80 39.98 4.25 -23.94
C GLY A 80 40.36 4.29 -25.42
N ASP A 81 39.60 5.04 -26.23
CA ASP A 81 39.84 5.14 -27.68
C ASP A 81 41.01 6.08 -28.07
N THR A 82 41.67 6.73 -27.11
CA THR A 82 42.81 7.64 -27.40
C THR A 82 44.19 6.99 -27.15
N ALA A 83 44.26 5.69 -26.83
CA ALA A 83 45.51 4.98 -26.60
C ALA A 83 45.80 3.94 -27.70
N LEU A 84 46.10 4.39 -28.92
CA LEU A 84 46.75 3.55 -29.92
C LEU A 84 48.25 3.47 -29.61
N PRO A 85 48.83 2.27 -29.42
CA PRO A 85 50.25 2.08 -29.20
C PRO A 85 51.03 2.32 -30.51
N SER A 86 51.90 3.31 -30.48
CA SER A 86 52.96 3.52 -31.47
C SER A 86 53.83 2.26 -31.59
N GLN A 87 53.92 1.73 -32.81
CA GLN A 87 54.69 0.56 -33.22
C GLN A 87 56.18 0.69 -32.85
N PRO A 88 56.83 -0.38 -32.36
CA PRO A 88 58.27 -0.51 -32.41
C PRO A 88 58.71 -0.98 -33.81
N THR A 89 59.54 -0.17 -34.46
CA THR A 89 60.29 -0.47 -35.68
C THR A 89 61.63 -1.10 -35.30
N THR A 90 61.88 -2.36 -35.69
CA THR A 90 63.20 -3.00 -35.71
C THR A 90 63.23 -3.97 -36.90
N ALA A 91 63.78 -3.62 -38.07
CA ALA A 91 65.20 -3.49 -38.42
C ALA A 91 65.96 -4.84 -38.45
N VAL A 92 65.96 -5.48 -39.63
CA VAL A 92 66.99 -6.42 -40.15
C VAL A 92 68.05 -5.53 -40.84
N PRO A 93 69.41 -5.74 -40.88
CA PRO A 93 70.09 -6.88 -41.54
C PRO A 93 71.56 -7.22 -41.10
N LYS A 94 72.19 -8.16 -41.85
CA LYS A 94 73.64 -8.41 -42.12
C LYS A 94 74.35 -9.50 -41.30
N SER A 95 75.30 -10.29 -41.81
CA SER A 95 75.69 -10.83 -43.13
C SER A 95 77.03 -11.55 -42.93
N SER A 96 77.22 -12.71 -43.56
CA SER A 96 78.48 -13.22 -44.16
C SER A 96 79.77 -13.33 -43.32
N GLU A 97 80.34 -14.54 -43.22
CA GLU A 97 81.72 -14.75 -43.67
C GLU A 97 82.03 -16.24 -43.93
N THR A 98 82.60 -16.49 -45.11
CA THR A 98 83.06 -17.77 -45.65
C THR A 98 84.42 -17.47 -46.28
N ILE A 99 85.22 -18.52 -46.51
CA ILE A 99 86.44 -18.57 -47.33
C ILE A 99 87.73 -18.29 -46.52
N GLN A 100 88.59 -19.30 -46.32
CA GLN A 100 89.81 -19.47 -47.14
C GLN A 100 90.55 -20.79 -46.86
N LYS A 101 90.66 -21.55 -47.94
CA LYS A 101 91.43 -22.77 -48.17
C LYS A 101 92.73 -22.35 -48.85
N LEU A 102 93.88 -22.73 -48.31
CA LEU A 102 95.17 -22.56 -48.99
C LEU A 102 96.07 -23.78 -48.79
N VAL A 103 96.49 -24.29 -49.95
CA VAL A 103 97.27 -25.48 -50.28
C VAL A 103 98.75 -25.08 -50.41
N VAL A 104 99.71 -25.79 -49.77
CA VAL A 104 101.15 -25.84 -50.17
C VAL A 104 101.75 -27.13 -49.59
N SER A 105 101.97 -28.19 -50.39
CA SER A 105 103.18 -28.61 -51.13
C SER A 105 104.24 -29.35 -50.31
N GLU A 106 104.33 -30.66 -50.53
CA GLU A 106 105.36 -31.59 -50.04
C GLU A 106 106.70 -31.41 -50.77
N GLN A 107 107.80 -31.55 -50.03
CA GLN A 107 109.09 -32.01 -50.59
C GLN A 107 109.73 -33.06 -49.69
N PRO A 108 110.42 -34.07 -50.27
CA PRO A 108 110.95 -35.22 -49.57
C PRO A 108 112.41 -34.98 -49.16
N LYS A 109 112.86 -35.52 -48.02
CA LYS A 109 114.22 -36.10 -47.86
C LYS A 109 114.54 -36.53 -46.43
N ALA A 110 115.14 -37.73 -46.39
CA ALA A 110 116.15 -38.20 -45.45
C ALA A 110 115.80 -38.16 -43.96
N VAL A 111 115.53 -39.35 -43.43
CA VAL A 111 115.31 -39.67 -42.02
C VAL A 111 116.47 -39.14 -41.17
N ASN A 112 116.21 -38.02 -40.49
CA ASN A 112 117.07 -37.39 -39.49
C ASN A 112 116.48 -37.72 -38.11
N VAL A 113 117.31 -38.23 -37.19
CA VAL A 113 116.87 -38.70 -35.86
C VAL A 113 116.21 -37.58 -35.03
N GLU A 114 116.56 -36.32 -35.30
CA GLU A 114 115.92 -35.13 -34.73
C GLU A 114 114.47 -34.94 -35.21
N ALA A 115 114.16 -35.26 -36.48
CA ALA A 115 112.80 -35.19 -37.00
C ALA A 115 111.89 -36.23 -36.32
N LEU A 116 112.43 -37.41 -36.00
CA LEU A 116 111.73 -38.44 -35.23
C LEU A 116 111.42 -37.99 -33.79
N LYS A 117 112.33 -37.27 -33.12
CA LYS A 117 112.05 -36.70 -31.78
C LYS A 117 110.95 -35.64 -31.83
N VAL A 118 111.02 -34.72 -32.79
CA VAL A 118 109.99 -33.69 -32.98
C VAL A 118 108.63 -34.32 -33.32
N GLU A 119 108.61 -35.41 -34.12
CA GLU A 119 107.38 -36.10 -34.45
C GLU A 119 106.79 -36.86 -33.25
N ILE A 120 107.64 -37.46 -32.40
CA ILE A 120 107.20 -38.08 -31.14
C ILE A 120 106.65 -37.02 -30.18
N GLU A 121 107.36 -35.90 -29.98
CA GLU A 121 106.89 -34.79 -29.13
C GLU A 121 105.57 -34.22 -29.66
N LYS A 122 105.44 -34.02 -30.97
CA LYS A 122 104.21 -33.54 -31.59
C LYS A 122 103.04 -34.51 -31.39
N LYS A 123 103.25 -35.81 -31.60
CA LYS A 123 102.20 -36.83 -31.34
C LYS A 123 101.81 -36.87 -29.87
N LEU A 124 102.79 -36.74 -28.97
CA LEU A 124 102.54 -36.72 -27.54
C LEU A 124 101.76 -35.46 -27.12
N GLU A 125 102.10 -34.29 -27.69
CA GLU A 125 101.35 -33.04 -27.50
C GLU A 125 99.93 -33.13 -28.08
N GLU A 126 99.75 -33.71 -29.26
CA GLU A 126 98.45 -33.91 -29.88
C GLU A 126 97.58 -34.84 -29.03
N GLU A 127 98.11 -35.98 -28.57
CA GLU A 127 97.42 -36.87 -27.65
C GLU A 127 97.06 -36.15 -26.33
N TYR A 128 97.98 -35.36 -25.78
CA TYR A 128 97.74 -34.61 -24.55
C TYR A 128 96.65 -33.55 -24.75
N ARG A 129 96.72 -32.78 -25.85
CA ARG A 129 95.69 -31.79 -26.20
C ARG A 129 94.35 -32.45 -26.44
N GLU A 130 94.29 -33.59 -27.12
CA GLU A 130 93.05 -34.31 -27.33
C GLU A 130 92.44 -34.80 -26.02
N ARG A 131 93.23 -35.44 -25.15
CA ARG A 131 92.75 -35.88 -23.83
C ARG A 131 92.28 -34.71 -22.98
N PHE A 132 93.06 -33.65 -22.93
CA PHE A 132 92.73 -32.45 -22.18
C PHE A 132 91.47 -31.77 -22.70
N THR A 133 91.32 -31.66 -24.03
CA THR A 133 90.11 -31.11 -24.67
C THR A 133 88.90 -31.98 -24.37
N ARG A 134 89.03 -33.31 -24.40
CA ARG A 134 87.95 -34.23 -24.03
C ARG A 134 87.57 -34.11 -22.56
N GLU A 135 88.54 -33.93 -21.67
CA GLU A 135 88.28 -33.70 -20.25
C GLU A 135 87.57 -32.37 -20.00
N ILE A 136 87.99 -31.29 -20.67
CA ILE A 136 87.28 -29.99 -20.64
C ILE A 136 85.85 -30.16 -21.14
N GLN A 137 85.64 -30.76 -22.31
CA GLN A 137 84.31 -30.98 -22.87
C GLN A 137 83.43 -31.82 -21.95
N LYS A 138 84.00 -32.83 -21.29
CA LYS A 138 83.28 -33.64 -20.31
C LYS A 138 82.90 -32.83 -19.07
N ALA A 139 83.77 -31.97 -18.58
CA ALA A 139 83.47 -31.07 -17.46
C ALA A 139 82.41 -30.03 -17.84
N GLU A 140 82.47 -29.47 -19.05
CA GLU A 140 81.47 -28.55 -19.60
C GLU A 140 80.10 -29.24 -19.74
N GLN A 141 80.05 -30.47 -20.25
CA GLN A 141 78.82 -31.25 -20.33
C GLN A 141 78.24 -31.53 -18.94
N GLY A 142 79.07 -31.91 -17.97
CA GLY A 142 78.63 -32.12 -16.59
C GLY A 142 78.03 -30.86 -15.96
N LEU A 143 78.65 -29.70 -16.18
CA LEU A 143 78.16 -28.41 -15.70
C LEU A 143 76.85 -28.01 -16.38
N LEU A 144 76.72 -28.24 -17.70
CA LEU A 144 75.46 -27.98 -18.42
C LEU A 144 74.32 -28.88 -17.93
N GLU A 145 74.59 -30.16 -17.67
CA GLU A 145 73.59 -31.07 -17.08
C GLU A 145 73.18 -30.64 -15.67
N GLU A 146 74.13 -30.21 -14.85
CA GLU A 146 73.84 -29.72 -13.49
C GLU A 146 73.01 -28.44 -13.54
N LEU A 147 73.37 -27.49 -14.40
CA LEU A 147 72.61 -26.26 -14.62
C LEU A 147 71.19 -26.55 -15.14
N ALA A 148 71.03 -27.50 -16.06
CA ALA A 148 69.72 -27.92 -16.54
C ALA A 148 68.86 -28.55 -15.42
N ARG A 149 69.46 -29.36 -14.53
CA ARG A 149 68.76 -29.92 -13.36
C ARG A 149 68.35 -28.83 -12.35
N GLU A 150 69.17 -27.80 -12.16
CA GLU A 150 68.81 -26.66 -11.29
C GLU A 150 67.68 -25.82 -11.91
N GLU A 151 67.73 -25.56 -13.21
CA GLU A 151 66.66 -24.85 -13.93
C GLU A 151 65.33 -25.61 -13.88
N GLU A 152 65.36 -26.95 -14.01
CA GLU A 152 64.19 -27.82 -13.87
C GLU A 152 63.61 -27.74 -12.45
N LYS A 153 64.44 -27.85 -11.40
CA LYS A 153 63.98 -27.68 -10.01
C LYS A 153 63.33 -26.32 -9.77
N HIS A 154 63.94 -25.25 -10.25
CA HIS A 154 63.35 -23.90 -10.11
C HIS A 154 62.08 -23.75 -10.94
N ALA A 155 61.95 -24.43 -12.08
CA ALA A 155 60.71 -24.47 -12.83
C ALA A 155 59.59 -25.18 -12.04
N GLU A 156 59.89 -26.31 -11.40
CA GLU A 156 58.97 -27.02 -10.51
C GLU A 156 58.56 -26.20 -9.28
N GLU A 157 59.50 -25.51 -8.63
CA GLU A 157 59.20 -24.61 -7.50
C GLU A 157 58.27 -23.47 -7.93
N ARG A 158 58.50 -22.88 -9.12
CA ARG A 158 57.63 -21.83 -9.67
C ARG A 158 56.23 -22.36 -9.98
N THR A 159 56.09 -23.55 -10.55
CA THR A 159 54.76 -24.12 -10.85
C THR A 159 54.00 -24.41 -9.55
N GLN A 160 54.67 -25.00 -8.54
CA GLN A 160 54.07 -25.23 -7.22
C GLN A 160 53.60 -23.94 -6.55
N LEU A 161 54.41 -22.87 -6.60
CA LEU A 161 54.04 -21.58 -6.04
C LEU A 161 52.82 -20.97 -6.77
N LEU A 162 52.77 -21.07 -8.10
CA LEU A 162 51.63 -20.60 -8.89
C LEU A 162 50.35 -21.38 -8.56
N GLU A 163 50.43 -22.70 -8.44
CA GLU A 163 49.30 -23.54 -8.04
C GLU A 163 48.80 -23.16 -6.63
N GLN A 164 49.72 -22.94 -5.69
CA GLN A 164 49.38 -22.51 -4.33
C GLN A 164 48.70 -21.14 -4.31
N ILE A 165 49.23 -20.15 -5.07
CA ILE A 165 48.60 -18.83 -5.20
C ILE A 165 47.21 -18.94 -5.83
N GLN A 166 47.04 -19.79 -6.84
CA GLN A 166 45.74 -20.01 -7.48
C GLN A 166 44.72 -20.66 -6.54
N LYS A 167 45.17 -21.61 -5.71
CA LYS A 167 44.37 -22.25 -4.66
C LYS A 167 43.95 -21.25 -3.58
N ASP A 168 44.88 -20.42 -3.11
CA ASP A 168 44.59 -19.41 -2.09
C ASP A 168 43.65 -18.32 -2.64
N LYS A 169 43.82 -17.94 -3.91
CA LYS A 169 42.92 -17.03 -4.61
C LYS A 169 41.50 -17.58 -4.69
N SER A 170 41.31 -18.84 -5.09
CA SER A 170 39.97 -19.44 -5.20
C SER A 170 39.33 -19.64 -3.82
N ALA A 171 40.11 -20.02 -2.81
CA ALA A 171 39.64 -20.12 -1.43
C ALA A 171 39.19 -18.77 -0.87
N PHE A 172 39.95 -17.70 -1.13
CA PHE A 172 39.58 -16.34 -0.72
C PHE A 172 38.31 -15.86 -1.44
N GLN A 173 38.20 -16.11 -2.75
CA GLN A 173 37.01 -15.77 -3.55
C GLN A 173 35.77 -16.49 -3.02
N SER A 174 35.85 -17.80 -2.79
CA SER A 174 34.75 -18.59 -2.22
C SER A 174 34.32 -18.09 -0.84
N LYS A 175 35.29 -17.76 0.03
CA LYS A 175 35.00 -17.18 1.36
C LYS A 175 34.31 -15.82 1.26
N LEU A 176 34.75 -14.96 0.35
CA LEU A 176 34.14 -13.64 0.13
C LEU A 176 32.70 -13.78 -0.39
N GLU A 177 32.48 -14.69 -1.34
CA GLU A 177 31.15 -14.99 -1.88
C GLU A 177 30.22 -15.53 -0.79
N GLN A 178 30.68 -16.47 0.04
CA GLN A 178 29.90 -17.00 1.16
C GLN A 178 29.50 -15.89 2.16
N GLN A 179 30.43 -14.99 2.50
CA GLN A 179 30.13 -13.85 3.38
C GLN A 179 29.11 -12.90 2.76
N PHE A 180 29.19 -12.66 1.45
CA PHE A 180 28.23 -11.83 0.76
C PHE A 180 26.83 -12.47 0.74
N GLN A 181 26.75 -13.76 0.41
CA GLN A 181 25.50 -14.52 0.43
C GLN A 181 24.86 -14.53 1.83
N GLN A 182 25.66 -14.71 2.88
CA GLN A 182 25.17 -14.67 4.25
C GLN A 182 24.60 -13.29 4.61
N LYS A 183 25.32 -12.20 4.31
CA LYS A 183 24.82 -10.84 4.55
C LYS A 183 23.54 -10.55 3.78
N LEU A 184 23.46 -11.01 2.53
CA LEU A 184 22.27 -10.85 1.71
C LEU A 184 21.07 -11.59 2.33
N GLN A 185 21.27 -12.83 2.81
CA GLN A 185 20.22 -13.59 3.50
C GLN A 185 19.76 -12.90 4.79
N ASP A 186 20.70 -12.37 5.59
CA ASP A 186 20.37 -11.63 6.82
C ASP A 186 19.58 -10.35 6.52
N GLU A 187 19.93 -9.62 5.46
CA GLU A 187 19.21 -8.42 5.03
C GLU A 187 17.81 -8.74 4.50
N VAL A 188 17.67 -9.81 3.71
CA VAL A 188 16.37 -10.30 3.23
C VAL A 188 15.50 -10.70 4.43
N HIS A 189 16.03 -11.47 5.37
CA HIS A 189 15.29 -11.87 6.56
C HIS A 189 14.87 -10.66 7.41
N LYS A 190 15.76 -9.68 7.58
CA LYS A 190 15.45 -8.43 8.29
C LYS A 190 14.35 -7.63 7.59
N ALA A 191 14.35 -7.61 6.26
CA ALA A 191 13.29 -6.97 5.48
C ALA A 191 11.95 -7.72 5.65
N GLU A 192 11.95 -9.05 5.58
CA GLU A 192 10.76 -9.88 5.79
C GLU A 192 10.14 -9.66 7.17
N VAL A 193 10.95 -9.62 8.24
CA VAL A 193 10.48 -9.35 9.60
C VAL A 193 9.82 -7.97 9.68
N LYS A 194 10.45 -6.94 9.11
CA LYS A 194 9.88 -5.58 9.07
C LYS A 194 8.56 -5.53 8.31
N TYR A 195 8.47 -6.19 7.15
CA TYR A 195 7.22 -6.25 6.38
C TYR A 195 6.12 -6.97 7.14
N ARG A 196 6.44 -8.08 7.83
CA ARG A 196 5.48 -8.79 8.67
C ARG A 196 4.98 -7.92 9.83
N GLU A 197 5.87 -7.19 10.50
CA GLU A 197 5.49 -6.26 11.58
C GLU A 197 4.59 -5.13 11.06
N GLN A 198 4.94 -4.51 9.93
CA GLN A 198 4.10 -3.49 9.31
C GLN A 198 2.72 -4.03 8.92
N PHE A 199 2.67 -5.25 8.38
CA PHE A 199 1.42 -5.91 8.03
C PHE A 199 0.52 -6.16 9.24
N GLU A 200 1.05 -6.65 10.35
CA GLU A 200 0.25 -6.85 11.57
C GLU A 200 -0.25 -5.51 12.14
N ILE A 201 0.57 -4.45 12.12
CA ILE A 201 0.13 -3.11 12.54
C ILE A 201 -1.01 -2.58 11.66
N GLU A 202 -0.91 -2.74 10.33
CA GLU A 202 -1.96 -2.31 9.40
C GLU A 202 -3.24 -3.13 9.58
N LYS A 203 -3.10 -4.44 9.80
CA LYS A 203 -4.20 -5.34 10.11
C LYS A 203 -4.91 -4.92 11.40
N GLU A 204 -4.20 -4.75 12.50
CA GLU A 204 -4.77 -4.28 13.78
C GLU A 204 -5.48 -2.93 13.63
N ARG A 205 -4.91 -2.01 12.85
CA ARG A 205 -5.54 -0.73 12.55
C ARG A 205 -6.85 -0.90 11.78
N SER A 206 -6.86 -1.73 10.74
CA SER A 206 -8.07 -2.00 9.94
C SER A 206 -9.16 -2.68 10.78
N GLU A 207 -8.78 -3.63 11.65
CA GLU A 207 -9.71 -4.28 12.57
C GLU A 207 -10.31 -3.28 13.55
N ARG A 208 -9.51 -2.36 14.10
CA ARG A 208 -9.98 -1.29 14.98
C ARG A 208 -10.95 -0.36 14.26
N ASP A 209 -10.64 0.04 13.03
CA ASP A 209 -11.49 0.92 12.23
C ASP A 209 -12.84 0.24 11.91
N ILE A 210 -12.84 -1.04 11.56
CA ILE A 210 -14.07 -1.82 11.34
C ILE A 210 -14.89 -1.94 12.63
N ARG A 211 -14.25 -2.26 13.76
CA ARG A 211 -14.95 -2.33 15.06
C ARG A 211 -15.61 -1.00 15.41
N ASN A 212 -14.91 0.12 15.23
CA ASN A 212 -15.45 1.45 15.49
C ASN A 212 -16.64 1.78 14.57
N GLN A 213 -16.59 1.38 13.29
CA GLN A 213 -17.71 1.55 12.36
C GLN A 213 -18.93 0.73 12.78
N VAL A 214 -18.73 -0.54 13.14
CA VAL A 214 -19.80 -1.42 13.62
C VAL A 214 -20.41 -0.89 14.91
N GLU A 215 -19.59 -0.44 15.85
CA GLU A 215 -20.06 0.15 17.11
C GLU A 215 -20.86 1.43 16.87
N THR A 216 -20.37 2.32 15.99
CA THR A 216 -21.08 3.56 15.63
C THR A 216 -22.43 3.26 15.00
N HIS A 217 -22.49 2.29 14.07
CA HIS A 217 -23.73 1.87 13.42
C HIS A 217 -24.71 1.24 14.43
N TYR A 218 -24.21 0.42 15.35
CA TYR A 218 -25.02 -0.19 16.40
C TYR A 218 -25.62 0.88 17.34
N GLN A 219 -24.81 1.84 17.78
CA GLN A 219 -25.29 2.95 18.62
C GLN A 219 -26.32 3.83 17.89
N LEU A 220 -26.13 4.08 16.59
CA LEU A 220 -27.10 4.81 15.79
C LEU A 220 -28.43 4.07 15.70
N SER A 221 -28.40 2.77 15.40
CA SER A 221 -29.60 1.93 15.33
C SER A 221 -30.34 1.84 16.67
N LEU A 222 -29.62 1.78 17.80
CA LEU A 222 -30.23 1.86 19.13
C LEU A 222 -30.97 3.18 19.35
N LYS A 223 -30.35 4.31 18.99
CA LYS A 223 -31.00 5.63 19.11
C LYS A 223 -32.23 5.76 18.21
N GLU A 224 -32.17 5.23 16.99
CA GLU A 224 -33.32 5.21 16.08
C GLU A 224 -34.46 4.36 16.64
N LEU A 225 -34.14 3.20 17.21
CA LEU A 225 -35.14 2.33 17.86
C LEU A 225 -35.76 3.02 19.09
N GLU A 226 -34.96 3.66 19.94
CA GLU A 226 -35.44 4.44 21.08
C GLU A 226 -36.38 5.57 20.64
N ALA A 227 -36.01 6.31 19.58
CA ALA A 227 -36.84 7.37 19.03
C ALA A 227 -38.17 6.85 18.47
N MET A 228 -38.16 5.72 17.75
CA MET A 228 -39.38 5.07 17.26
C MET A 228 -40.29 4.62 18.42
N MET A 229 -39.72 4.06 19.48
CA MET A 229 -40.47 3.64 20.67
C MET A 229 -41.10 4.84 21.39
N GLU A 230 -40.40 5.98 21.46
CA GLU A 230 -40.93 7.21 22.05
C GLU A 230 -42.07 7.81 21.20
N GLU A 231 -41.93 7.79 19.87
CA GLU A 231 -42.97 8.23 18.94
C GLU A 231 -44.22 7.33 19.05
N GLU A 232 -44.05 6.02 19.11
CA GLU A 232 -45.16 5.08 19.30
C GLU A 232 -45.90 5.33 20.62
N ARG A 233 -45.16 5.58 21.71
CA ARG A 233 -45.75 5.95 23.01
C ARG A 233 -46.58 7.22 22.92
N LYS A 234 -46.05 8.29 22.31
CA LYS A 234 -46.79 9.55 22.10
C LYS A 234 -48.05 9.35 21.26
N ASN A 235 -47.96 8.53 20.22
CA ASN A 235 -49.10 8.18 19.37
C ASN A 235 -50.19 7.42 20.16
N LEU A 236 -49.80 6.49 21.04
CA LEU A 236 -50.72 5.77 21.91
C LEU A 236 -51.38 6.70 22.94
N GLU A 237 -50.61 7.57 23.61
CA GLU A 237 -51.13 8.58 24.54
C GLU A 237 -52.14 9.52 23.85
N GLN A 238 -51.84 9.97 22.63
CA GLN A 238 -52.74 10.81 21.86
C GLN A 238 -54.04 10.08 21.50
N LYS A 239 -53.95 8.81 21.09
CA LYS A 239 -55.13 7.97 20.81
C LYS A 239 -55.97 7.78 22.07
N GLU A 240 -55.36 7.49 23.22
CA GLU A 240 -56.05 7.37 24.50
C GLU A 240 -56.74 8.68 24.91
N LYS A 241 -56.06 9.82 24.75
CA LYS A 241 -56.67 11.13 25.00
C LYS A 241 -57.89 11.38 24.11
N GLN A 242 -57.80 11.03 22.83
CA GLN A 242 -58.91 11.16 21.88
C GLN A 242 -60.09 10.24 22.23
N THR A 243 -59.83 9.00 22.64
CA THR A 243 -60.90 8.08 23.07
C THR A 243 -61.56 8.55 24.35
N ILE A 244 -60.80 9.03 25.34
CA ILE A 244 -61.35 9.63 26.57
C ILE A 244 -62.20 10.86 26.25
N GLU A 245 -61.74 11.76 25.37
CA GLU A 245 -62.51 12.93 24.97
C GLU A 245 -63.81 12.55 24.23
N ALA A 246 -63.75 11.55 23.36
CA ALA A 246 -64.93 11.03 22.66
C ALA A 246 -65.95 10.42 23.64
N MET A 247 -65.50 9.60 24.59
CA MET A 247 -66.35 9.04 25.65
C MET A 247 -66.99 10.14 26.51
N LYS A 248 -66.21 11.18 26.86
CA LYS A 248 -66.71 12.33 27.63
C LYS A 248 -67.82 13.07 26.87
N LYS A 249 -67.60 13.38 25.59
CA LYS A 249 -68.62 14.01 24.73
C LYS A 249 -69.88 13.17 24.62
N GLN A 250 -69.74 11.85 24.47
CA GLN A 250 -70.88 10.93 24.44
C GLN A 250 -71.66 10.94 25.75
N PHE A 251 -70.96 10.89 26.89
CA PHE A 251 -71.58 10.94 28.21
C PHE A 251 -72.31 12.27 28.48
N GLU A 252 -71.71 13.41 28.08
CA GLU A 252 -72.34 14.73 28.17
C GLU A 252 -73.60 14.82 27.30
N ALA A 253 -73.56 14.27 26.07
CA ALA A 253 -74.71 14.21 25.18
C ALA A 253 -75.84 13.33 25.75
N ASP A 254 -75.50 12.15 26.28
CA ASP A 254 -76.47 11.24 26.89
C ASP A 254 -77.10 11.85 28.15
N THR A 255 -76.32 12.53 28.99
CA THR A 255 -76.81 13.25 30.17
C THR A 255 -77.74 14.40 29.77
N SER A 256 -77.35 15.19 28.77
CA SER A 256 -78.19 16.29 28.25
C SER A 256 -79.51 15.79 27.67
N ARG A 257 -79.50 14.66 26.96
CA ARG A 257 -80.71 13.99 26.46
C ARG A 257 -81.61 13.54 27.62
N ARG A 258 -81.05 12.89 28.64
CA ARG A 258 -81.81 12.45 29.83
C ARG A 258 -82.46 13.64 30.55
N LEU A 259 -81.69 14.71 30.81
CA LEU A 259 -82.21 15.92 31.44
C LEU A 259 -83.34 16.56 30.61
N THR A 260 -83.18 16.61 29.28
CA THR A 260 -84.23 17.15 28.39
C THR A 260 -85.50 16.32 28.47
N THR A 261 -85.39 14.99 28.42
CA THR A 261 -86.51 14.05 28.56
C THR A 261 -87.19 14.18 29.93
N GLU A 262 -86.41 14.30 31.01
CA GLU A 262 -86.94 14.49 32.37
C GLU A 262 -87.68 15.83 32.51
N ILE A 263 -87.11 16.93 31.99
CA ILE A 263 -87.78 18.24 31.96
C ILE A 263 -89.09 18.18 31.18
N GLU A 264 -89.10 17.49 30.03
CA GLU A 264 -90.31 17.32 29.22
C GLU A 264 -91.37 16.50 29.96
N ASN A 265 -90.96 15.44 30.65
CA ASN A 265 -91.85 14.62 31.48
C ASN A 265 -92.43 15.43 32.66
N VAL A 266 -91.62 16.24 33.34
CA VAL A 266 -92.06 17.15 34.41
C VAL A 266 -93.01 18.21 33.87
N ARG A 267 -92.75 18.77 32.68
CA ARG A 267 -93.67 19.73 32.04
C ARG A 267 -95.00 19.07 31.68
N LYS A 268 -94.97 17.84 31.14
CA LYS A 268 -96.19 17.08 30.83
C LYS A 268 -96.99 16.78 32.09
N SER A 269 -96.36 16.27 33.15
CA SER A 269 -97.04 15.97 34.42
C SER A 269 -97.59 17.24 35.09
N SER A 270 -96.82 18.33 35.11
CA SER A 270 -97.25 19.64 35.63
C SER A 270 -98.43 20.20 34.84
N LYS A 271 -98.40 20.11 33.50
CA LYS A 271 -99.52 20.52 32.65
C LYS A 271 -100.76 19.66 32.93
N THR A 272 -100.62 18.34 33.02
CA THR A 272 -101.72 17.44 33.38
C THR A 272 -102.30 17.80 34.74
N GLN A 273 -101.46 18.09 35.73
CA GLN A 273 -101.92 18.53 37.06
C GLN A 273 -102.63 19.89 37.00
N GLN A 274 -102.13 20.84 36.20
CA GLN A 274 -102.77 22.14 35.99
C GLN A 274 -104.11 22.00 35.28
N ASP A 275 -104.21 21.14 34.26
CA ASP A 275 -105.43 20.84 33.53
C ASP A 275 -106.45 20.14 34.45
N GLN A 276 -105.99 19.21 35.33
CA GLN A 276 -106.82 18.61 36.37
C GLN A 276 -107.33 19.65 37.39
N MET A 277 -106.49 20.57 37.85
CA MET A 277 -106.90 21.67 38.74
C MET A 277 -107.88 22.63 38.06
N ARG A 278 -107.69 22.93 36.76
CA ARG A 278 -108.64 23.74 35.98
C ARG A 278 -109.98 23.03 35.82
N SER A 279 -109.96 21.76 35.45
CA SER A 279 -111.17 20.94 35.32
C SER A 279 -111.93 20.84 36.64
N SER A 280 -111.23 20.63 37.76
CA SER A 280 -111.89 20.56 39.08
C SER A 280 -112.45 21.91 39.52
N LEU A 281 -111.77 23.02 39.19
CA LEU A 281 -112.26 24.38 39.46
C LEU A 281 -113.48 24.71 38.58
N GLU A 282 -113.46 24.36 37.30
CA GLU A 282 -114.61 24.49 36.40
C GLU A 282 -115.81 23.65 36.87
N GLU A 283 -115.57 22.43 37.33
CA GLU A 283 -116.62 21.55 37.88
C GLU A 283 -117.20 22.13 39.18
N ASN A 284 -116.35 22.62 40.08
CA ASN A 284 -116.78 23.32 41.29
C ASN A 284 -117.60 24.57 40.97
N LEU A 285 -117.18 25.38 39.99
CA LEU A 285 -117.94 26.55 39.52
C LEU A 285 -119.27 26.14 38.92
N LYS A 286 -119.33 25.08 38.10
CA LYS A 286 -120.60 24.55 37.56
C LYS A 286 -121.54 24.09 38.67
N VAL A 287 -121.02 23.39 39.67
CA VAL A 287 -121.81 22.94 40.84
C VAL A 287 -122.31 24.14 41.64
N GLN A 288 -121.46 25.14 41.91
CA GLN A 288 -121.86 26.37 42.58
C GLN A 288 -122.94 27.12 41.79
N PHE A 289 -122.73 27.36 40.49
CA PHE A 289 -123.66 28.06 39.62
C PHE A 289 -125.00 27.32 39.50
N LYS A 290 -124.98 25.98 39.41
CA LYS A 290 -126.19 25.15 39.42
C LYS A 290 -126.93 25.28 40.75
N LYS A 291 -126.21 25.26 41.88
CA LYS A 291 -126.79 25.45 43.21
C LYS A 291 -127.39 26.85 43.38
N GLU A 292 -126.72 27.89 42.86
CA GLU A 292 -127.24 29.27 42.85
C GLU A 292 -128.47 29.40 41.95
N MET A 293 -128.46 28.82 40.74
CA MET A 293 -129.61 28.75 39.83
C MET A 293 -130.79 28.00 40.47
N GLU A 294 -130.56 26.84 41.07
CA GLU A 294 -131.60 26.08 41.78
C GLU A 294 -132.15 26.87 42.97
N ALA A 295 -131.29 27.58 43.71
CA ALA A 295 -131.72 28.48 44.78
C ALA A 295 -132.54 29.66 44.25
N GLN A 296 -132.15 30.28 43.13
CA GLN A 296 -132.92 31.34 42.46
C GLN A 296 -134.28 30.81 41.97
N VAL A 297 -134.31 29.66 41.29
CA VAL A 297 -135.57 29.03 40.84
C VAL A 297 -136.46 28.66 42.02
N ALA A 298 -135.90 28.16 43.12
CA ALA A 298 -136.64 27.89 44.34
C ALA A 298 -137.20 29.17 44.95
N GLN A 299 -136.41 30.25 44.98
CA GLN A 299 -136.85 31.56 45.44
C GLN A 299 -137.96 32.14 44.55
N GLU A 300 -137.82 32.07 43.23
CA GLU A 300 -138.87 32.44 42.26
C GLU A 300 -140.13 31.59 42.41
N ARG A 301 -140.01 30.28 42.65
CA ARG A 301 -141.15 29.41 42.94
C ARG A 301 -141.89 29.84 44.20
N VAL A 302 -141.17 30.17 45.26
CA VAL A 302 -141.75 30.71 46.51
C VAL A 302 -142.42 32.06 46.24
N GLU A 303 -141.82 32.94 45.44
CA GLU A 303 -142.45 34.20 45.02
C GLU A 303 -143.72 33.98 44.19
N ILE A 304 -143.71 33.02 43.26
CA ILE A 304 -144.87 32.65 42.44
C ILE A 304 -145.97 32.03 43.32
N GLU A 305 -145.63 31.11 44.23
CA GLU A 305 -146.59 30.54 45.20
C GLU A 305 -147.19 31.62 46.10
N ASN A 306 -146.38 32.56 46.59
CA ASN A 306 -146.87 33.69 47.36
C ASN A 306 -147.80 34.59 46.52
N LYS A 307 -147.46 34.86 45.25
CA LYS A 307 -148.35 35.58 44.31
C LYS A 307 -149.65 34.82 44.03
N PHE A 308 -149.59 33.50 43.94
CA PHE A 308 -150.77 32.65 43.70
C PHE A 308 -151.68 32.60 44.93
N ARG A 309 -151.10 32.54 46.14
CA ARG A 309 -151.85 32.65 47.41
C ARG A 309 -152.53 34.00 47.60
N THR A 310 -151.99 35.09 47.05
CA THR A 310 -152.66 36.40 47.06
C THR A 310 -153.77 36.55 46.01
N MET A 311 -153.95 35.57 45.10
CA MET A 311 -155.01 35.57 44.08
C MET A 311 -156.19 34.63 44.42
N GLN A 312 -156.13 33.89 45.53
CA GLN A 312 -157.29 33.21 46.14
C GLN A 312 -157.85 34.06 47.28
#